data_AF-A0A379ERS4-F1
#
_entry.id   AF-A0A379ERS4-F1
#
_cell.length_a   1.000
_cell.length_b   1.000
_cell.length_c   1.000
_cell.angle_alpha   90.00
_cell.angle_beta   90.00
_cell.angle_gamma   90.00
#
_symmetry.space_group_name_H-M   'P 1'
#
loop_
_entity.id
_entity.type
_entity.pdbx_description
1 polymer ?
#
loop_
_entity_poly.entity_id
_entity_poly.type
_entity_poly.pdbx_seq_one_letter_code
_entity_poly.pdbx_strand_id
1 'polypeptide(L)'
;MNSLQILIFTLIDVYGFILVLRAWFQFSRVDFYNPLSQGLVKITQPVLSPLRTFIPTFRNIDLAALILAFLLFSINFPSHI
;
A
#
# COMPACT_ATOMS: atom_id res chain seq x y z
N MET A 1 1.55 0.54 -25.82
CA MET A 1 2.32 0.42 -24.56
C MET A 1 3.45 -0.57 -24.79
N ASN A 2 4.68 -0.24 -24.41
CA ASN A 2 5.82 -1.18 -24.48
C ASN A 2 5.71 -2.22 -23.33
N SER A 3 6.27 -3.42 -23.51
CA SER A 3 6.30 -4.48 -22.50
C SER A 3 6.89 -4.01 -21.16
N LEU A 4 7.92 -3.17 -21.21
CA LEU A 4 8.50 -2.55 -20.00
C LEU A 4 7.52 -1.65 -19.25
N GLN A 5 6.68 -0.89 -19.96
CA GLN A 5 5.68 -0.04 -19.32
C GLN A 5 4.63 -0.89 -18.58
N ILE A 6 4.18 -1.97 -19.20
CA ILE A 6 3.22 -2.90 -18.59
C ILE A 6 3.79 -3.50 -17.30
N LEU A 7 5.07 -3.92 -17.32
CA LEU A 7 5.71 -4.48 -16.13
C LEU A 7 5.78 -3.47 -14.99
N ILE A 8 6.16 -2.22 -15.29
CA ILE A 8 6.24 -1.15 -14.30
C ILE A 8 4.85 -0.87 -13.69
N PHE A 9 3.83 -0.68 -14.53
CA PHE A 9 2.47 -0.42 -14.06
C PHE A 9 1.91 -1.57 -13.23
N THR A 10 2.15 -2.81 -13.65
CA THR A 10 1.75 -4.01 -12.88
C THR A 10 2.39 -4.03 -11.50
N LEU A 11 3.69 -3.70 -11.39
CA LEU A 11 4.38 -3.64 -10.10
C LEU A 11 3.81 -2.54 -9.18
N ILE A 12 3.47 -1.39 -9.77
CA ILE A 12 2.81 -0.29 -9.04
C ILE A 12 1.46 -0.75 -8.50
N ASP A 13 0.66 -1.45 -9.31
CA ASP A 13 -0.67 -1.92 -8.91
C ASP A 13 -0.59 -2.99 -7.82
N VAL A 14 0.35 -3.92 -7.95
CA VAL A 14 0.62 -4.94 -6.91
C VAL A 14 1.03 -4.28 -5.61
N TYR A 15 1.91 -3.28 -5.66
CA TYR A 15 2.34 -2.57 -4.45
C TYR A 15 1.19 -1.74 -3.84
N GLY A 16 0.38 -1.07 -4.67
CA GLY A 16 -0.83 -0.38 -4.23
C GLY A 16 -1.81 -1.31 -3.53
N PHE A 17 -2.01 -2.52 -4.05
CA PHE A 17 -2.84 -3.55 -3.43
C PHE A 17 -2.28 -4.00 -2.07
N ILE A 18 -0.97 -4.20 -1.97
CA ILE A 18 -0.30 -4.54 -0.69
C ILE A 18 -0.57 -3.47 0.38
N LEU A 19 -0.55 -2.18 0.02
CA LEU A 19 -0.85 -1.08 0.93
C LEU A 19 -2.30 -1.08 1.41
N VAL A 20 -3.26 -1.30 0.49
CA VAL A 20 -4.68 -1.45 0.85
C VAL A 20 -4.88 -2.65 1.77
N LEU A 21 -4.25 -3.79 1.46
CA LEU A 21 -4.34 -4.99 2.27
C LEU A 21 -3.73 -4.79 3.66
N ARG A 22 -2.62 -4.07 3.77
CA ARG A 22 -2.06 -3.65 5.07
C ARG A 22 -3.06 -2.82 5.87
N ALA A 23 -3.66 -1.81 5.26
CA ALA A 23 -4.65 -0.97 5.93
C ALA A 23 -5.87 -1.79 6.37
N TRP A 24 -6.31 -2.73 5.54
CA TRP A 24 -7.39 -3.67 5.85
C TRP A 24 -7.04 -4.57 7.04
N PHE A 25 -5.84 -5.16 7.06
CA PHE A 25 -5.40 -6.04 8.15
C PHE A 25 -5.34 -5.28 9.48
N GLN A 26 -4.87 -4.04 9.44
CA GLN A 26 -4.84 -3.17 10.62
C GLN A 26 -6.27 -2.81 11.08
N PHE A 27 -7.17 -2.50 10.14
CA PHE A 27 -8.57 -2.19 10.43
C PHE A 27 -9.33 -3.39 11.01
N SER A 28 -9.16 -4.57 10.41
CA SER A 28 -9.82 -5.81 10.82
C SER A 28 -9.16 -6.47 12.04
N ARG A 29 -8.08 -5.88 12.56
CA ARG A 29 -7.29 -6.39 13.69
C ARG A 29 -6.82 -7.83 13.46
N VAL A 30 -6.37 -8.12 12.24
CA VAL A 30 -5.76 -9.42 11.91
C VAL A 30 -4.53 -9.61 12.78
N ASP A 31 -4.38 -10.83 13.31
CA ASP A 31 -3.27 -11.17 14.18
C ASP A 31 -1.91 -10.89 13.51
N PHE A 32 -1.04 -10.16 14.21
CA PHE A 32 0.31 -9.86 13.78
C PHE A 32 1.21 -11.10 13.73
N TYR A 33 0.88 -12.18 14.46
CA TYR A 33 1.60 -13.44 14.37
C TYR A 33 1.33 -14.20 13.06
N ASN A 34 0.33 -13.79 12.29
CA ASN A 34 0.12 -14.36 10.96
C ASN A 34 1.29 -13.96 10.03
N PRO A 35 1.96 -14.93 9.38
CA PRO A 35 3.10 -14.65 8.48
C PRO A 35 2.75 -13.66 7.36
N LEU A 36 1.50 -13.65 6.89
CA LEU A 36 1.03 -12.67 5.90
C LEU A 36 1.01 -11.25 6.47
N SER A 37 0.51 -11.08 7.70
CA SER A 37 0.49 -9.77 8.39
C SER A 37 1.91 -9.21 8.56
N GLN A 38 2.86 -10.07 8.97
CA GLN A 38 4.26 -9.66 9.07
C GLN A 38 4.88 -9.33 7.72
N GLY A 39 4.56 -10.10 6.67
CA GLY A 39 5.01 -9.85 5.31
C GLY A 39 4.56 -8.48 4.80
N LEU A 40 3.26 -8.19 4.92
CA LEU A 40 2.69 -6.89 4.57
C LEU A 40 3.39 -5.78 5.35
N VAL A 41 3.62 -5.98 6.65
CA VAL A 41 4.24 -4.96 7.47
C VAL A 41 5.69 -4.71 7.05
N LYS A 42 6.49 -5.76 6.86
CA LYS A 42 7.89 -5.65 6.43
C LYS A 42 8.05 -4.99 5.06
N ILE A 43 7.19 -5.32 4.10
CA ILE A 43 7.27 -4.78 2.73
C ILE A 43 6.96 -3.27 2.71
N THR A 44 5.96 -2.85 3.49
CA THR A 44 5.44 -1.47 3.40
C THR A 44 6.05 -0.52 4.42
N GLN A 45 6.60 -1.02 5.53
CA GLN A 45 7.13 -0.18 6.61
C GLN A 45 8.30 0.72 6.21
N PRO A 46 9.25 0.34 5.33
CA PRO A 46 10.31 1.25 4.88
C PRO A 46 9.77 2.54 4.25
N VAL A 47 8.64 2.46 3.56
CA VAL A 47 7.99 3.61 2.90
C VAL A 47 7.00 4.29 3.85
N LEU A 48 6.24 3.53 4.63
CA LEU A 48 5.22 4.09 5.51
C LEU A 48 5.80 4.71 6.79
N SER A 49 6.95 4.26 7.29
CA SER A 49 7.58 4.80 8.49
C SER A 49 7.87 6.31 8.38
N PRO A 50 8.52 6.82 7.31
CA PRO A 50 8.71 8.27 7.17
C PRO A 50 7.39 9.01 6.96
N LEU A 51 6.45 8.45 6.19
CA LEU A 51 5.14 9.08 5.93
C LEU A 51 4.28 9.22 7.19
N ARG A 52 4.33 8.22 8.09
CA ARG A 52 3.58 8.21 9.35
C ARG A 52 4.03 9.29 10.33
N THR A 53 5.19 9.89 10.13
CA THR A 53 5.63 11.08 10.87
C THR A 53 4.72 12.28 10.62
N PHE A 54 4.18 12.39 9.40
CA PHE A 54 3.27 13.47 9.01
C PHE A 54 1.81 13.07 9.08
N ILE A 55 1.50 11.80 8.79
CA ILE A 55 0.14 11.28 8.71
C ILE A 55 -0.09 10.29 9.85
N PRO A 56 -0.83 10.67 10.90
CA PRO A 56 -1.11 9.77 12.02
C PRO A 56 -2.04 8.62 11.60
N THR A 57 -1.93 7.50 12.31
CA THR A 57 -2.90 6.40 12.21
C THR A 57 -4.16 6.78 12.99
N PHE A 58 -5.35 6.67 12.38
CA PHE A 58 -6.60 7.02 13.04
C PHE A 58 -7.46 5.78 13.29
N ARG A 59 -7.79 5.50 14.56
CA ARG A 59 -8.74 4.44 14.95
C ARG A 59 -8.46 3.05 14.34
N ASN A 60 -7.18 2.66 14.28
CA ASN A 60 -6.65 1.45 13.63
C ASN A 60 -6.63 1.46 12.10
N ILE A 61 -7.01 2.56 11.45
CA ILE A 61 -6.91 2.71 10.01
C ILE A 61 -5.55 3.34 9.67
N ASP A 62 -4.77 2.64 8.85
CA ASP A 62 -3.49 3.11 8.34
C ASP A 62 -3.69 4.14 7.24
N LEU A 63 -3.98 5.39 7.62
CA LEU A 63 -4.24 6.48 6.69
C LEU A 63 -3.05 6.76 5.76
N ALA A 64 -1.83 6.60 6.26
CA ALA A 64 -0.61 6.75 5.44
C ALA A 64 -0.59 5.72 4.30
N ALA A 65 -0.96 4.47 4.57
CA ALA A 65 -1.04 3.43 3.55
C ALA A 65 -2.16 3.71 2.53
N LEU A 66 -3.33 4.15 2.98
CA LEU A 66 -4.45 4.46 2.10
C LEU A 66 -4.16 5.66 1.19
N ILE A 67 -3.57 6.72 1.73
CA ILE A 67 -3.19 7.91 0.95
C ILE A 67 -2.12 7.53 -0.08
N LEU A 68 -1.11 6.76 0.31
CA LEU A 68 -0.08 6.32 -0.62
C LEU A 68 -0.65 5.42 -1.73
N ALA A 69 -1.53 4.46 -1.38
CA ALA A 69 -2.19 3.62 -2.37
C ALA A 69 -3.03 4.46 -3.35
N PHE A 70 -3.77 5.44 -2.85
CA PHE A 70 -4.56 6.35 -3.66
C PHE A 70 -3.68 7.14 -4.65
N LEU A 71 -2.54 7.65 -4.21
CA LEU A 71 -1.59 8.36 -5.09
C LEU A 71 -1.04 7.43 -6.18
N LEU A 72 -0.66 6.20 -5.84
CA LEU A 72 -0.14 5.24 -6.81
C LEU A 72 -1.19 4.87 -7.86
N PHE A 73 -2.43 4.59 -7.45
CA PHE A 73 -3.51 4.31 -8.38
C PHE A 73 -3.89 5.53 -9.23
N SER A 74 -3.82 6.74 -8.67
CA SER A 74 -4.07 7.98 -9.41
C SER A 74 -3.02 8.25 -10.49
N ILE A 75 -1.78 7.77 -10.30
CA ILE A 75 -0.71 7.87 -11.31
C ILE A 75 -0.86 6.79 -12.38
N ASN A 76 -1.33 5.60 -12.00
CA ASN A 76 -1.52 4.48 -12.91
C ASN A 76 -2.79 4.62 -13.78
N PHE A 77 -3.91 5.04 -13.19
CA PHE A 77 -5.22 5.16 -13.87
C PHE A 77 -5.22 5.98 -15.18
N PRO A 78 -4.53 7.14 -15.28
CA PRO A 78 -4.45 7.92 -16.51
C PRO A 78 -3.75 7.21 -17.67
N SER A 79 -2.93 6.20 -17.38
CA SER A 79 -2.15 5.47 -18.40
C SER A 79 -2.96 4.40 -19.14
N HIS A 80 -4.18 4.11 -18.68
CA HIS A 80 -5.06 3.07 -19.20
C HIS A 80 -6.32 3.59 -19.90
N ILE A 81 -6.47 4.92 -20.03
CA ILE A 81 -7.55 5.61 -20.77
C ILE A 81 -7.02 6.02 -22.14
#